data_AF-A0A958V861-F1
#
_entry.id   AF-A0A958V861-F1
#
_cell.length_a   1.000
_cell.length_b   1.000
_cell.length_c   1.000
_cell.angle_alpha   90.00
_cell.angle_beta   90.00
_cell.angle_gamma   90.00
#
_symmetry.space_group_name_H-M   'P 1'
#
loop_
_entity.id
_entity.type
_entity.pdbx_description
1 polymer ?
#
loop_
_entity_poly.entity_id
_entity_poly.type
_entity_poly.pdbx_seq_one_letter_code
_entity_poly.pdbx_strand_id
1 'polypeptide(L)'
;MKSIFKKQLTYYEANRYGAMTLMMTAQSCLGSIAAMFALKLELTIPLVICAIVTMASNATFIAQSPAKWCLSMFYVSAAANTTLLISYLFL
;
A
#
# COMPACT_ATOMS: atom_id res chain seq x y z
N MET A 1 -1.68 1.92 -28.50
CA MET A 1 -2.44 1.67 -27.26
C MET A 1 -1.57 2.02 -26.05
N LYS A 2 -1.76 3.18 -25.40
CA LYS A 2 -0.99 3.51 -24.18
C LYS A 2 -1.50 2.59 -23.06
N SER A 3 -0.59 1.81 -22.45
CA SER A 3 -0.90 1.00 -21.26
C SER A 3 -1.54 1.88 -20.18
N ILE A 4 -2.60 1.37 -19.53
CA ILE A 4 -3.33 2.05 -18.44
C ILE A 4 -2.36 2.56 -17.36
N PHE A 5 -1.33 1.78 -17.06
CA PHE A 5 -0.29 2.14 -16.11
C PHE A 5 0.54 3.36 -16.55
N LYS A 6 0.83 3.52 -17.84
CA LYS A 6 1.51 4.73 -18.36
C LYS A 6 0.64 5.97 -18.18
N LYS A 7 -0.68 5.87 -18.34
CA LYS A 7 -1.60 6.98 -18.10
C LYS A 7 -1.63 7.38 -16.62
N GLN A 8 -1.63 6.40 -15.72
CA GLN A 8 -1.56 6.61 -14.27
C GLN A 8 -0.23 7.26 -13.87
N LEU A 9 0.89 6.84 -14.46
CA LEU A 9 2.20 7.46 -14.21
C LEU A 9 2.21 8.95 -14.57
N THR A 10 1.71 9.31 -15.76
CA THR A 10 1.66 10.72 -16.19
C THR A 10 0.75 11.54 -15.28
N TYR A 11 -0.40 11.00 -14.87
CA TYR A 11 -1.31 11.70 -13.95
C TYR A 11 -0.72 11.84 -12.54
N TYR A 12 -0.06 10.80 -12.05
CA TYR A 12 0.62 10.81 -10.76
C TYR A 12 1.74 11.84 -10.76
N GLU A 13 2.56 11.93 -11.80
CA GLU A 13 3.60 12.96 -11.86
C GLU A 13 3.02 14.39 -11.94
N ALA A 14 1.94 14.60 -12.68
CA ALA A 14 1.28 15.90 -12.75
C ALA A 14 0.72 16.36 -11.39
N ASN A 15 0.30 15.43 -10.53
CA ASN A 15 -0.29 15.71 -9.22
C ASN A 15 0.53 15.14 -8.05
N ARG A 16 1.85 15.03 -8.23
CA ARG A 16 2.75 14.20 -7.41
C ARG A 16 2.53 14.35 -5.90
N TYR A 17 2.57 15.57 -5.38
CA TYR A 17 2.48 15.81 -3.95
C TYR A 17 1.10 15.49 -3.36
N GLY A 18 0.02 15.86 -4.06
CA GLY A 18 -1.34 15.54 -3.62
C GLY A 18 -1.66 14.05 -3.74
N ALA A 19 -1.17 13.40 -4.81
CA ALA A 19 -1.34 11.97 -4.99
C ALA A 19 -0.54 11.17 -3.94
N MET A 20 0.70 11.57 -3.63
CA MET A 20 1.51 10.93 -2.58
C MET A 20 0.82 10.95 -1.23
N THR A 21 0.32 12.11 -0.78
CA THR A 21 -0.31 12.22 0.54
C THR A 21 -1.59 11.40 0.63
N LEU A 22 -2.45 11.45 -0.39
CA LEU A 22 -3.65 10.63 -0.48
C LEU A 22 -3.33 9.13 -0.45
N MET A 23 -2.38 8.69 -1.28
CA MET A 23 -2.02 7.28 -1.37
C MET A 23 -1.36 6.78 -0.09
N MET A 24 -0.46 7.55 0.52
CA MET A 24 0.18 7.21 1.79
C MET A 24 -0.86 7.10 2.92
N THR A 25 -1.83 8.01 2.96
CA THR A 25 -2.90 7.98 3.96
C THR A 25 -3.80 6.76 3.79
N ALA A 26 -4.29 6.54 2.57
CA ALA A 26 -5.17 5.40 2.26
C ALA A 26 -4.48 4.06 2.56
N GLN A 27 -3.21 3.92 2.18
CA GLN A 27 -2.41 2.73 2.46
C GLN A 27 -2.25 2.51 3.97
N SER A 28 -1.91 3.56 4.72
CA SER A 28 -1.69 3.47 6.17
C SER A 28 -2.97 3.07 6.92
N CYS A 29 -4.12 3.60 6.50
CA CYS A 29 -5.42 3.20 7.04
C CYS A 29 -5.71 1.72 6.80
N LEU A 30 -5.51 1.25 5.56
CA LEU A 30 -5.76 -0.14 5.19
C LEU A 30 -4.81 -1.10 5.93
N GLY A 31 -3.52 -0.77 6.00
CA GLY A 31 -2.54 -1.54 6.76
C GLY A 31 -2.85 -1.58 8.26
N SER A 32 -3.33 -0.49 8.85
CA SER A 32 -3.72 -0.45 10.27
C SER A 32 -4.90 -1.37 10.59
N ILE A 33 -5.90 -1.44 9.69
CA ILE A 33 -7.03 -2.37 9.85
C ILE A 33 -6.54 -3.82 9.77
N ALA A 34 -5.72 -4.15 8.76
CA ALA A 34 -5.16 -5.49 8.63
C ALA A 34 -4.29 -5.89 9.85
N ALA A 35 -3.48 -4.97 10.38
CA ALA A 35 -2.68 -5.18 11.57
C ALA A 35 -3.55 -5.43 12.82
N MET A 36 -4.67 -4.70 12.97
CA MET A 36 -5.60 -4.88 14.09
C MET A 36 -6.24 -6.27 14.08
N PHE A 37 -6.66 -6.77 12.92
CA PHE A 37 -7.18 -8.14 12.81
C PHE A 37 -6.11 -9.20 13.09
N ALA A 38 -4.88 -8.99 12.61
CA ALA A 38 -3.76 -9.89 12.91
C ALA A 38 -3.47 -9.96 14.42
N LEU A 39 -3.51 -8.81 15.11
CA LEU A 39 -3.36 -8.74 16.57
C LEU A 39 -4.51 -9.46 17.30
N LYS A 40 -5.76 -9.27 16.85
CA LYS A 40 -6.93 -9.91 17.44
C LYS A 40 -6.89 -11.45 17.33
N LEU A 41 -6.34 -11.97 16.24
CA LEU A 41 -6.16 -13.40 16.01
C LEU A 41 -4.84 -13.96 16.57
N GLU A 42 -4.05 -13.13 17.28
CA GLU A 42 -2.74 -13.46 17.83
C GLU A 42 -1.73 -13.99 16.77
N LEU A 43 -1.91 -13.57 15.51
CA LEU A 43 -1.08 -13.99 14.38
C LEU A 43 0.11 -13.04 14.20
N THR A 44 1.24 -13.37 14.81
CA THR A 44 2.45 -12.52 14.80
C THR A 44 3.11 -12.43 13.42
N ILE A 45 3.15 -13.53 12.65
CA ILE A 45 3.82 -13.55 11.34
C ILE A 45 3.10 -12.64 10.32
N PRO A 46 1.77 -12.76 10.12
CA PRO A 46 1.04 -11.87 9.22
C PRO A 46 1.08 -10.40 9.64
N LEU A 47 1.13 -10.13 10.95
CA LEU A 47 1.30 -8.77 11.48
C LEU A 47 2.62 -8.14 11.02
N VAL A 48 3.73 -8.86 11.13
CA VAL A 48 5.06 -8.38 10.69
C VAL A 48 5.07 -8.14 9.17
N ILE A 49 4.49 -9.05 8.39
CA ILE A 49 4.40 -8.90 6.93
C ILE A 49 3.60 -7.64 6.57
N CYS A 50 2.43 -7.46 7.17
CA CYS A 50 1.58 -6.28 6.98
C CYS A 50 2.34 -4.99 7.30
N ALA A 51 3.05 -4.95 8.44
CA ALA A 51 3.82 -3.79 8.87
C ALA A 51 4.96 -3.45 7.89
N ILE A 52 5.76 -4.45 7.48
CA ILE A 52 6.87 -4.25 6.54
C ILE A 52 6.37 -3.75 5.19
N VAL A 53 5.35 -4.40 4.63
CA VAL A 53 4.84 -4.06 3.30
C VAL A 53 4.16 -2.69 3.29
N THR A 54 3.50 -2.32 4.38
CA THR A 54 2.92 -0.98 4.58
C THR A 54 4.01 0.07 4.65
N MET A 55 5.01 -0.14 5.49
CA MET A 55 6.09 0.82 5.68
C MET A 55 6.99 0.93 4.46
N ALA A 56 7.21 -0.15 3.71
CA ALA A 56 7.95 -0.12 2.45
C ALA A 56 7.27 0.80 1.42
N SER A 57 5.94 0.69 1.27
CA SER A 57 5.18 1.60 0.40
C SER A 57 5.32 3.05 0.85
N ASN A 58 5.11 3.33 2.14
CA ASN A 58 5.22 4.69 2.68
C ASN A 58 6.63 5.26 2.55
N ALA A 59 7.66 4.44 2.78
CA ALA A 59 9.05 4.83 2.60
C ALA A 59 9.35 5.23 1.15
N THR A 60 8.79 4.54 0.14
CA THR A 60 8.98 4.95 -1.26
C THR A 60 8.38 6.33 -1.56
N PHE A 61 7.24 6.67 -0.95
CA PHE A 61 6.65 7.99 -1.06
C PHE A 61 7.47 9.07 -0.35
N ILE A 62 7.95 8.80 0.87
CA ILE A 62 8.78 9.73 1.66
C ILE A 62 10.11 10.01 0.96
N ALA A 63 10.75 8.98 0.43
CA ALA A 63 11.97 9.10 -0.38
C ALA A 63 11.72 9.80 -1.74
N GLN A 64 10.45 10.10 -2.05
CA GLN A 64 9.98 10.67 -3.30
C GLN A 64 10.54 9.94 -4.53
N SER A 65 10.52 8.61 -4.45
CA SER A 65 11.02 7.71 -5.47
C SER A 65 10.36 7.96 -6.84
N PRO A 66 10.94 7.43 -7.93
CA PRO A 66 10.33 7.55 -9.26
C PRO A 66 8.89 7.05 -9.24
N ALA A 67 7.99 7.73 -9.98
CA ALA A 67 6.55 7.44 -9.98
C ALA A 67 6.21 5.96 -10.22
N LYS A 68 7.03 5.27 -11.03
CA LYS A 68 6.92 3.83 -11.28
C LYS A 68 7.01 3.02 -10.00
N TRP A 69 8.00 3.30 -9.15
CA TRP A 69 8.21 2.59 -7.90
C TRP A 69 7.12 2.92 -6.89
N CYS A 70 6.75 4.20 -6.75
CA CYS A 70 5.69 4.64 -5.86
C CYS A 70 4.35 3.95 -6.17
N LEU A 71 3.93 3.94 -7.44
CA LEU A 71 2.69 3.27 -7.84
C LEU A 71 2.78 1.74 -7.69
N SER A 72 3.89 1.12 -8.12
CA SER A 72 4.06 -0.32 -8.00
C SER A 72 4.04 -0.80 -6.55
N MET A 73 4.79 -0.15 -5.66
CA MET A 73 4.82 -0.52 -4.24
C MET A 73 3.48 -0.28 -3.54
N PHE A 74 2.78 0.79 -3.90
CA PHE A 74 1.43 1.00 -3.42
C PHE A 74 0.48 -0.12 -3.82
N TYR A 75 0.47 -0.54 -5.09
CA TYR A 75 -0.41 -1.61 -5.53
C TYR A 75 -0.05 -2.95 -4.91
N VAL A 76 1.24 -3.26 -4.77
CA VAL A 76 1.70 -4.47 -4.05
C VAL A 76 1.22 -4.43 -2.61
N SER A 77 1.35 -3.28 -1.94
CA SER A 77 0.96 -3.11 -0.55
C SER A 77 -0.55 -3.19 -0.33
N ALA A 78 -1.32 -2.52 -1.19
CA ALA A 78 -2.77 -2.59 -1.20
C ALA A 78 -3.25 -4.03 -1.44
N ALA A 79 -2.69 -4.73 -2.42
CA ALA A 79 -3.05 -6.11 -2.71
C ALA A 79 -2.72 -7.04 -1.53
N ALA A 80 -1.49 -7.00 -1.01
CA ALA A 80 -1.05 -7.86 0.08
C ALA A 80 -1.91 -7.68 1.35
N ASN A 81 -2.11 -6.43 1.79
CA ASN A 81 -2.91 -6.17 2.98
C ASN A 81 -4.40 -6.48 2.77
N THR A 82 -4.93 -6.27 1.56
CA THR A 82 -6.33 -6.65 1.24
C THR A 82 -6.49 -8.17 1.24
N THR A 83 -5.55 -8.93 0.68
CA THR A 83 -5.57 -10.39 0.72
C THR A 83 -5.50 -10.92 2.16
N LEU A 84 -4.62 -10.35 3.00
CA LEU A 84 -4.57 -10.68 4.42
C LEU A 84 -5.89 -10.38 5.12
N LEU A 85 -6.45 -9.19 4.90
CA LEU A 85 -7.73 -8.80 5.50
C LEU A 85 -8.86 -9.73 5.09
N ILE A 86 -8.94 -10.12 3.81
CA ILE A 86 -9.91 -11.11 3.34
C ILE A 86 -9.68 -12.46 4.03
N SER A 87 -8.42 -12.91 4.16
CA SER A 87 -8.13 -14.17 4.85
C SER A 87 -8.58 -14.18 6.31
N TYR A 88 -8.45 -13.04 7.02
CA TYR A 88 -8.91 -12.90 8.41
C TYR A 88 -10.44 -12.91 8.54
N LEU A 89 -11.18 -12.54 7.48
CA LEU A 89 -12.65 -12.59 7.51
C LEU A 89 -13.19 -14.02 7.43
N PHE A 90 -12.38 -14.98 6.96
CA PHE A 90 -12.75 -16.39 6.85
C PHE A 90 -12.15 -17.28 7.94
N LEU A 91 -11.34 -16.71 8.84
CA LEU A 91 -10.70 -17.39 9.96
C LEU A 91 -11.46 -17.14 11.26
#